data_AF-A0A432U837-F1
#
_entry.id   AF-A0A432U837-F1
#
_cell.length_a   1.000
_cell.length_b   1.000
_cell.length_c   1.000
_cell.angle_alpha   90.00
_cell.angle_beta   90.00
_cell.angle_gamma   90.00
#
_symmetry.space_group_name_H-M   'P 1'
#
loop_
_entity.id
_entity.type
_entity.pdbx_description
1 polymer ?
#
loop_
_entity_poly.entity_id
_entity_poly.type
_entity_poly.pdbx_seq_one_letter_code
_entity_poly.pdbx_strand_id
1 'polypeptide(L)'
;MNWGPIAIVQEFQAEKINYDRFLLITAVDRGLPAGTVTCRRWVGGEINILDTQDRIFEAVTGIISMDNLLVIGEHFEIWPKEVITIEAQVVDTAMGDLVMSEMEINRQSGEINIIGDNPLTDDMDKLVNELFEKINQAVVGGAQAMDLVPLGIEQLNKLTDVCHYQIDDTSTVVDPIK
;
A
#
# COMPACT_ATOMS: atom_id res chain seq x y z
N MET A 1 -1.11 2.91 18.03
CA MET A 1 -0.67 2.16 16.85
C MET A 1 -0.11 3.15 15.85
N ASN A 2 1.14 2.99 15.45
CA ASN A 2 1.76 3.78 14.39
C ASN A 2 1.72 2.95 13.11
N TRP A 3 1.24 3.52 12.02
CA TRP A 3 1.02 2.83 10.75
C TRP A 3 2.23 2.90 9.81
N GLY A 4 3.30 3.58 10.23
CA GLY A 4 4.55 3.67 9.46
C GLY A 4 5.26 2.31 9.36
N PRO A 5 5.82 1.95 8.19
CA PRO A 5 6.49 0.66 7.99
C PRO A 5 7.53 0.32 9.06
N ILE A 6 8.37 1.29 9.42
CA ILE A 6 9.42 1.10 10.45
C ILE A 6 8.84 0.81 11.83
N ALA A 7 7.75 1.50 12.20
CA ALA A 7 7.13 1.31 13.50
C ALA A 7 6.47 -0.08 13.60
N ILE A 8 5.80 -0.51 12.53
CA ILE A 8 5.20 -1.85 12.44
C ILE A 8 6.30 -2.92 12.59
N VAL A 9 7.41 -2.79 11.87
CA VAL A 9 8.51 -3.75 11.94
C VAL A 9 9.12 -3.80 13.34
N GLN A 10 9.35 -2.65 13.98
CA GLN A 10 9.85 -2.59 15.35
C GLN A 10 8.90 -3.24 16.35
N GLU A 11 7.58 -3.05 16.18
CA GLU A 11 6.56 -3.67 17.02
C GLU A 11 6.60 -5.20 16.90
N PHE A 12 6.65 -5.73 15.67
CA PHE A 12 6.70 -7.17 15.44
C PHE A 12 8.03 -7.82 15.81
N GLN A 13 9.16 -7.10 15.70
CA GLN A 13 10.45 -7.60 16.21
C GLN A 13 10.49 -7.68 17.73
N ALA A 14 9.77 -6.78 18.42
CA ALA A 14 9.68 -6.79 19.88
C ALA A 14 8.65 -7.80 20.42
N GLU A 15 7.72 -8.24 19.56
CA GLU A 15 6.66 -9.18 19.90
C GLU A 15 7.23 -10.59 20.13
N LYS A 16 6.65 -11.31 21.09
CA LYS A 16 7.05 -12.70 21.41
C LYS A 16 6.15 -13.74 20.75
N ILE A 17 5.06 -13.28 20.16
CA ILE A 17 4.08 -14.10 19.47
C ILE A 17 4.58 -14.38 18.05
N ASN A 18 4.65 -15.66 17.70
CA ASN A 18 4.85 -16.10 16.33
C ASN A 18 3.47 -16.24 15.66
N TYR A 19 3.20 -15.40 14.68
CA TYR A 19 1.97 -15.48 13.91
C TYR A 19 2.11 -16.52 12.79
N ASP A 20 1.01 -17.20 12.47
CA ASP A 20 0.98 -18.13 11.32
C ASP A 20 0.72 -17.39 10.00
N ARG A 21 0.06 -16.23 10.07
CA ARG A 21 -0.39 -15.46 8.90
C ARG A 21 -0.46 -13.96 9.20
N PHE A 22 -0.05 -13.16 8.23
CA PHE A 22 -0.40 -11.74 8.15
C PHE A 22 -1.40 -11.49 7.01
N LEU A 23 -2.38 -10.63 7.30
CA LEU A 23 -3.31 -10.11 6.31
C LEU A 23 -3.13 -8.60 6.23
N LEU A 24 -2.62 -8.11 5.10
CA LEU A 24 -2.32 -6.71 4.87
C LEU A 24 -3.37 -6.12 3.95
N ILE A 25 -4.19 -5.21 4.47
CA ILE A 25 -5.32 -4.62 3.74
C ILE A 25 -5.00 -3.16 3.49
N THR A 26 -5.05 -2.72 2.24
CA THR A 26 -4.65 -1.36 1.88
C THR A 26 -5.35 -0.87 0.63
N ALA A 27 -5.44 0.46 0.51
CA ALA A 27 -5.60 1.11 -0.77
C ALA A 27 -4.24 1.18 -1.50
N VAL A 28 -4.22 0.99 -2.81
CA VAL A 28 -3.01 1.12 -3.65
C VAL A 28 -3.39 1.70 -5.01
N ASP A 29 -2.37 2.21 -5.71
CA ASP A 29 -2.43 2.39 -7.15
C ASP A 29 -1.48 1.40 -7.85
N ARG A 30 -2.04 0.49 -8.65
CA ARG A 30 -1.33 -0.50 -9.47
C ARG A 30 -1.58 -0.31 -10.97
N GLY A 31 -2.18 0.82 -11.37
CA GLY A 31 -2.61 1.05 -12.75
C GLY A 31 -3.81 0.20 -13.19
N LEU A 32 -4.57 -0.36 -12.25
CA LEU A 32 -5.81 -1.08 -12.53
C LEU A 32 -7.01 -0.11 -12.52
N PRO A 33 -8.19 -0.53 -13.03
CA PRO A 33 -9.41 0.28 -12.88
C PRO A 33 -9.77 0.51 -11.42
N ALA A 34 -10.16 1.75 -11.07
CA ALA A 34 -10.64 2.09 -9.74
C ALA A 34 -11.79 1.18 -9.29
N GLY A 35 -11.80 0.79 -8.02
CA GLY A 35 -12.76 -0.16 -7.46
C GLY A 35 -12.39 -1.63 -7.68
N THR A 36 -11.27 -1.94 -8.35
CA THR A 36 -10.77 -3.32 -8.43
C THR A 36 -10.21 -3.75 -7.08
N VAL A 37 -10.64 -4.92 -6.58
CA VAL A 37 -10.01 -5.59 -5.44
C VAL A 37 -9.09 -6.68 -5.96
N THR A 38 -7.83 -6.65 -5.54
CA THR A 38 -6.87 -7.73 -5.83
C THR A 38 -6.42 -8.41 -4.55
N CYS A 39 -6.27 -9.73 -4.60
CA CYS A 39 -5.77 -10.54 -3.49
C CYS A 39 -4.52 -11.26 -3.97
N ARG A 40 -3.39 -11.04 -3.28
CA ARG A 40 -2.11 -11.61 -3.69
C ARG A 40 -1.38 -12.25 -2.52
N ARG A 41 -0.56 -13.24 -2.83
CA ARG A 41 0.33 -13.88 -1.86
C ARG A 41 1.71 -13.26 -2.00
N TRP A 42 2.22 -12.64 -0.95
CA TRP A 42 3.61 -12.22 -0.94
C TRP A 42 4.53 -13.44 -0.98
N VAL A 43 5.45 -13.45 -1.94
CA VAL A 43 6.44 -14.53 -2.13
C VAL A 43 7.88 -14.04 -1.96
N GLY A 44 8.06 -12.79 -1.56
CA GLY A 44 9.39 -12.21 -1.39
C GLY A 44 10.12 -11.99 -2.72
N GLY A 45 11.44 -12.00 -2.61
CA GLY A 45 12.37 -11.83 -3.72
C GLY A 45 13.73 -11.40 -3.19
N GLU A 46 14.74 -11.45 -4.05
CA GLU A 46 16.03 -10.84 -3.73
C GLU A 46 15.95 -9.35 -4.09
N ILE A 47 16.26 -8.49 -3.13
CA ILE A 47 16.37 -7.05 -3.34
C ILE A 47 17.77 -6.59 -2.97
N ASN A 48 18.33 -5.69 -3.76
CA ASN A 48 19.60 -5.09 -3.45
C ASN A 48 19.50 -4.31 -2.13
N ILE A 49 20.57 -4.34 -1.35
CA ILE A 49 20.66 -3.56 -0.11
C ILE A 49 20.43 -2.06 -0.35
N LEU A 50 20.87 -1.51 -1.49
CA LEU A 50 20.64 -0.10 -1.83
C LEU A 50 19.16 0.20 -2.03
N ASP A 51 18.45 -0.60 -2.84
CA ASP A 51 17.01 -0.44 -3.05
C ASP A 51 16.22 -0.62 -1.74
N THR A 52 16.71 -1.48 -0.84
CA THR A 52 16.15 -1.64 0.51
C THR A 52 16.34 -0.37 1.35
N GLN A 53 17.53 0.24 1.31
CA GLN A 53 17.80 1.49 2.02
C GLN A 53 16.93 2.64 1.51
N ASP A 54 16.67 2.72 0.21
CA ASP A 54 15.81 3.76 -0.35
C ASP A 54 14.35 3.62 0.14
N ARG A 55 13.86 2.38 0.25
CA ARG A 55 12.53 2.08 0.84
C ARG A 55 12.47 2.45 2.32
N ILE A 56 13.53 2.15 3.08
CA ILE A 56 13.67 2.57 4.48
C ILE A 56 13.67 4.09 4.58
N PHE A 57 14.39 4.77 3.67
CA PHE A 57 14.46 6.23 3.61
C PHE A 57 13.07 6.86 3.39
N GLU A 58 12.30 6.41 2.40
CA GLU A 58 10.91 6.86 2.21
C GLU A 58 10.05 6.59 3.48
N ALA A 59 10.20 5.43 4.11
CA ALA A 59 9.41 5.10 5.29
C ALA A 59 9.74 6.02 6.49
N VAL A 60 11.02 6.37 6.70
CA VAL A 60 11.41 7.28 7.80
C VAL A 60 11.03 8.74 7.54
N THR A 61 10.84 9.14 6.27
CA THR A 61 10.30 10.48 5.93
C THR A 61 8.78 10.56 6.10
N GLY A 62 8.13 9.47 6.50
CA GLY A 62 6.71 9.42 6.84
C GLY A 62 5.82 8.85 5.74
N ILE A 63 6.38 8.31 4.66
CA ILE A 63 5.61 7.68 3.59
C ILE A 63 5.09 6.33 4.07
N ILE A 64 3.76 6.20 4.15
CA ILE A 64 3.08 4.95 4.48
C ILE A 64 2.73 4.25 3.18
N SER A 65 3.45 3.17 2.88
CA SER A 65 3.31 2.41 1.65
C SER A 65 3.34 0.91 1.96
N MET A 66 2.45 0.17 1.32
CA MET A 66 2.43 -1.30 1.38
C MET A 66 3.73 -1.89 0.84
N ASP A 67 4.28 -1.32 -0.23
CA ASP A 67 5.50 -1.82 -0.87
C ASP A 67 6.70 -1.64 0.04
N ASN A 68 6.78 -0.48 0.71
CA ASN A 68 7.84 -0.21 1.67
C ASN A 68 7.70 -1.16 2.86
N LEU A 69 6.47 -1.38 3.36
CA LEU A 69 6.23 -2.35 4.43
C LEU A 69 6.70 -3.75 4.03
N LEU A 70 6.26 -4.29 2.89
CA LEU A 70 6.62 -5.62 2.37
C LEU A 70 8.13 -5.82 2.29
N VAL A 71 8.85 -4.87 1.68
CA VAL A 71 10.30 -4.94 1.51
C VAL A 71 11.03 -4.85 2.86
N ILE A 72 10.67 -3.87 3.68
CA ILE A 72 11.35 -3.65 4.96
C ILE A 72 11.10 -4.83 5.89
N GLY A 73 9.88 -5.36 5.93
CA GLY A 73 9.59 -6.53 6.76
C GLY A 73 10.25 -7.81 6.27
N GLU A 74 10.52 -7.93 4.97
CA GLU A 74 11.32 -9.05 4.42
C GLU A 74 12.76 -8.92 4.87
N HIS A 75 13.35 -7.71 4.74
CA HIS A 75 14.72 -7.42 5.17
C HIS A 75 14.96 -7.71 6.67
N PHE A 76 13.96 -7.41 7.50
CA PHE A 76 14.02 -7.62 8.95
C PHE A 76 13.44 -8.97 9.41
N GLU A 77 13.10 -9.86 8.46
CA GLU A 77 12.63 -11.23 8.70
C GLU A 77 11.42 -11.31 9.64
N ILE A 78 10.49 -10.34 9.58
CA ILE A 78 9.29 -10.33 10.43
C ILE A 78 8.13 -11.13 9.84
N TRP A 79 8.24 -11.56 8.58
CA TRP A 79 7.12 -12.20 7.91
C TRP A 79 6.89 -13.62 8.40
N PRO A 80 5.62 -13.98 8.72
CA PRO A 80 5.27 -15.37 8.92
C PRO A 80 5.28 -16.14 7.60
N LYS A 81 4.99 -17.44 7.67
CA LYS A 81 4.94 -18.33 6.49
C LYS A 81 3.93 -17.88 5.43
N GLU A 82 2.91 -17.13 5.84
CA GLU A 82 1.83 -16.70 4.97
C GLU A 82 1.57 -15.21 5.12
N VAL A 83 1.84 -14.46 4.07
CA VAL A 83 1.52 -13.03 3.98
C VAL A 83 0.60 -12.84 2.78
N ILE A 84 -0.61 -12.33 3.04
CA ILE A 84 -1.64 -12.08 2.04
C ILE A 84 -1.88 -10.59 1.97
N THR A 85 -1.85 -10.02 0.77
CA THR A 85 -2.27 -8.64 0.53
C THR A 85 -3.69 -8.63 -0.04
N ILE A 86 -4.52 -7.74 0.48
CA ILE A 86 -5.84 -7.40 -0.06
C ILE A 86 -5.79 -5.92 -0.40
N GLU A 87 -5.83 -5.63 -1.69
CA GLU A 87 -5.51 -4.33 -2.26
C GLU A 87 -6.73 -3.78 -2.99
N ALA A 88 -7.25 -2.65 -2.51
CA ALA A 88 -8.26 -1.87 -3.20
C ALA A 88 -7.59 -0.85 -4.12
N GLN A 89 -7.87 -0.94 -5.42
CA GLN A 89 -7.42 0.06 -6.38
C GLN A 89 -8.21 1.36 -6.17
N VAL A 90 -7.51 2.39 -5.74
CA VAL A 90 -8.02 3.76 -5.67
C VAL A 90 -7.20 4.64 -6.61
N VAL A 91 -7.78 5.74 -7.09
CA VAL A 91 -7.00 6.77 -7.77
C VAL A 91 -6.26 7.61 -6.72
N ASP A 92 -5.07 8.12 -7.04
CA ASP A 92 -4.25 8.91 -6.11
C ASP A 92 -5.01 10.13 -5.54
N THR A 93 -5.89 10.73 -6.35
CA THR A 93 -6.75 11.85 -5.92
C THR A 93 -7.92 11.43 -5.05
N ALA A 94 -8.22 10.13 -4.89
CA ALA A 94 -9.47 9.64 -4.31
C ALA A 94 -9.72 10.15 -2.90
N MET A 95 -8.69 10.26 -2.06
CA MET A 95 -8.85 10.78 -0.71
C MET A 95 -9.17 12.27 -0.71
N GLY A 96 -8.47 13.05 -1.55
CA GLY A 96 -8.74 14.49 -1.72
C GLY A 96 -10.15 14.71 -2.27
N ASP A 97 -10.52 13.95 -3.30
CA ASP A 97 -11.82 14.00 -3.95
C ASP A 97 -12.95 13.62 -2.97
N LEU A 98 -12.73 12.62 -2.11
CA LEU A 98 -13.69 12.21 -1.09
C LEU A 98 -13.92 13.32 -0.06
N VAL A 99 -12.85 13.90 0.48
CA VAL A 99 -12.93 15.03 1.42
C VAL A 99 -13.64 16.22 0.77
N MET A 100 -13.27 16.57 -0.46
CA MET A 100 -13.88 17.69 -1.19
C MET A 100 -15.36 17.45 -1.49
N SER A 101 -15.74 16.22 -1.84
CA SER A 101 -17.12 15.84 -2.09
C SER A 101 -17.98 15.96 -0.84
N GLU A 102 -17.48 15.50 0.31
CA GLU A 102 -18.21 15.61 1.57
C GLU A 102 -18.32 17.05 2.06
N MET A 103 -17.27 17.86 1.88
CA MET A 103 -17.33 19.29 2.17
C MET A 103 -18.40 20.01 1.33
N GLU A 104 -18.55 19.64 0.05
CA GLU A 104 -19.56 20.21 -0.82
C GLU A 104 -20.98 19.77 -0.41
N ILE A 105 -21.18 18.52 -0.01
CA ILE A 105 -22.46 18.04 0.55
C ILE A 105 -22.83 18.86 1.79
N ASN A 106 -21.90 19.03 2.73
CA ASN A 106 -22.11 19.81 3.95
C ASN A 106 -22.42 21.29 3.65
N ARG A 107 -21.75 21.85 2.64
CA ARG A 107 -22.03 23.22 2.18
C ARG A 107 -23.45 23.36 1.61
N GLN A 108 -23.92 22.37 0.86
CA GLN A 108 -25.25 22.38 0.25
C GLN A 108 -26.37 22.11 1.25
N SER A 109 -26.15 21.22 2.23
CA SER A 109 -27.13 20.91 3.28
C SER A 109 -27.17 21.97 4.39
N GLY A 110 -26.08 22.73 4.57
CA GLY A 110 -25.92 23.67 5.69
C GLY A 110 -25.61 22.98 7.02
N GLU A 111 -25.37 21.66 7.00
CA GLU A 111 -25.02 20.86 8.16
C GLU A 111 -23.50 20.82 8.38
N ILE A 112 -23.08 20.79 9.63
CA ILE A 112 -21.67 20.55 10.00
C ILE A 112 -21.57 19.09 10.43
N ASN A 113 -21.33 18.21 9.46
CA ASN A 113 -21.13 16.78 9.71
C ASN A 113 -19.63 16.45 9.76
N ILE A 114 -19.28 15.36 10.42
CA ILE A 114 -17.90 14.85 10.43
C ILE A 114 -17.65 14.18 9.08
N ILE A 115 -16.42 14.33 8.56
CA ILE A 115 -16.04 13.63 7.32
C ILE A 115 -16.18 12.12 7.55
N GLY A 116 -16.96 11.44 6.70
CA GLY A 116 -17.33 10.03 6.79
C GLY A 116 -18.75 9.74 7.31
N ASP A 117 -19.52 10.76 7.72
CA ASP A 117 -20.91 10.57 8.19
C ASP A 117 -21.93 10.41 7.05
N ASN A 118 -21.54 10.78 5.82
CA ASN A 118 -22.39 10.63 4.65
C ASN A 118 -22.49 9.14 4.25
N PRO A 119 -23.66 8.69 3.76
CA PRO A 119 -23.80 7.32 3.28
C PRO A 119 -22.85 7.05 2.12
N LEU A 120 -22.33 5.83 2.07
CA LEU A 120 -21.54 5.36 0.95
C LEU A 120 -22.37 5.40 -0.34
N THR A 121 -21.71 5.67 -1.46
CA THR A 121 -22.33 5.49 -2.78
C THR A 121 -22.48 4.01 -3.08
N ASP A 122 -23.42 3.64 -3.97
CA ASP A 122 -23.63 2.24 -4.36
C ASP A 122 -22.33 1.53 -4.82
N ASP A 123 -21.41 2.27 -5.45
CA ASP A 123 -20.13 1.71 -5.92
C ASP A 123 -19.12 1.54 -4.78
N MET A 124 -19.11 2.45 -3.80
CA MET A 124 -18.32 2.28 -2.58
C MET A 124 -18.84 1.12 -1.73
N ASP A 125 -20.16 0.96 -1.63
CA ASP A 125 -20.79 -0.17 -0.94
C ASP A 125 -20.41 -1.50 -1.59
N LYS A 126 -20.42 -1.59 -2.93
CA LYS A 126 -19.95 -2.79 -3.63
C LYS A 126 -18.48 -3.09 -3.31
N LEU A 127 -17.62 -2.08 -3.36
CA LEU A 127 -16.19 -2.23 -3.05
C LEU A 127 -15.96 -2.71 -1.61
N VAL A 128 -16.65 -2.12 -0.63
CA VAL A 128 -16.55 -2.49 0.78
C VAL A 128 -17.04 -3.91 1.01
N ASN A 129 -18.16 -4.30 0.39
CA ASN A 129 -18.69 -5.66 0.47
C ASN A 129 -17.73 -6.68 -0.14
N GLU A 130 -17.13 -6.37 -1.29
CA GLU A 130 -16.13 -7.23 -1.92
C GLU A 130 -14.88 -7.38 -1.04
N LEU A 131 -14.36 -6.27 -0.48
CA LEU A 131 -13.25 -6.31 0.47
C LEU A 131 -13.59 -7.20 1.68
N PHE A 132 -14.77 -7.03 2.27
CA PHE A 132 -15.20 -7.80 3.42
C PHE A 132 -15.30 -9.30 3.11
N GLU A 133 -15.81 -9.65 1.92
CA GLU A 133 -15.85 -11.04 1.46
C GLU A 133 -14.43 -11.64 1.37
N LYS A 134 -13.50 -10.94 0.72
CA LYS A 134 -12.10 -11.40 0.56
C LYS A 134 -11.36 -11.50 1.89
N ILE A 135 -11.58 -10.53 2.79
CA ILE A 135 -10.99 -10.54 4.14
C ILE A 135 -11.49 -11.77 4.90
N ASN A 136 -12.79 -12.05 4.87
CA ASN A 136 -13.34 -13.23 5.56
C ASN A 136 -12.78 -14.54 5.00
N GLN A 137 -12.67 -14.65 3.67
CA GLN A 137 -12.03 -15.81 3.03
C GLN A 137 -10.57 -15.98 3.51
N ALA A 138 -9.80 -14.88 3.53
CA ALA A 138 -8.42 -14.89 3.97
C ALA A 138 -8.26 -15.21 5.47
N VAL A 139 -9.14 -14.70 6.33
CA VAL A 139 -9.11 -14.96 7.78
C VAL A 139 -9.44 -16.42 8.08
N VAL A 140 -10.54 -16.94 7.51
CA VAL A 140 -11.02 -18.30 7.82
C VAL A 140 -10.15 -19.35 7.15
N GLY A 141 -9.85 -19.16 5.86
CA GLY A 141 -9.28 -20.21 5.03
C GLY A 141 -7.82 -20.01 4.64
N GLY A 142 -7.31 -18.77 4.69
CA GLY A 142 -5.94 -18.45 4.26
C GLY A 142 -5.72 -18.57 2.76
N ALA A 143 -4.46 -18.70 2.35
CA ALA A 143 -4.10 -18.73 0.93
C ALA A 143 -4.73 -19.92 0.18
N GLN A 144 -4.95 -21.05 0.86
CA GLN A 144 -5.54 -22.25 0.27
C GLN A 144 -7.03 -22.10 -0.10
N ALA A 145 -7.73 -21.15 0.53
CA ALA A 145 -9.15 -20.91 0.28
C ALA A 145 -9.39 -19.80 -0.75
N MET A 146 -8.32 -19.25 -1.30
CA MET A 146 -8.35 -18.12 -2.21
C MET A 146 -7.55 -18.45 -3.47
N ASP A 147 -7.98 -17.88 -4.60
CA ASP A 147 -7.17 -17.90 -5.82
C ASP A 147 -6.21 -16.69 -5.78
N LEU A 148 -5.06 -16.87 -5.13
CA LEU A 148 -4.06 -15.82 -4.94
C LEU A 148 -3.01 -15.85 -6.05
N VAL A 149 -2.78 -14.68 -6.66
CA VAL A 149 -1.65 -14.48 -7.56
C VAL A 149 -0.38 -14.15 -6.74
N PRO A 150 0.81 -14.66 -7.10
CA PRO A 150 2.05 -14.30 -6.43
C PRO A 150 2.38 -12.80 -6.58
N LEU A 151 2.77 -12.16 -5.48
CA LEU A 151 3.33 -10.81 -5.43
C LEU A 151 4.79 -10.91 -5.01
N GLY A 152 5.69 -10.53 -5.91
CA GLY A 152 7.13 -10.45 -5.64
C GLY A 152 7.66 -9.04 -5.88
N ILE A 153 8.95 -8.84 -5.60
CA ILE A 153 9.61 -7.52 -5.62
C ILE A 153 9.49 -6.80 -6.96
N GLU A 154 9.57 -7.54 -8.07
CA GLU A 154 9.47 -7.01 -9.44
C GLU A 154 8.09 -6.37 -9.77
N GLN A 155 7.07 -6.69 -8.98
CA GLN A 155 5.69 -6.21 -9.17
C GLN A 155 5.34 -5.02 -8.26
N LEU A 156 6.29 -4.57 -7.44
CA LEU A 156 6.11 -3.41 -6.56
C LEU A 156 6.21 -2.11 -7.38
N ASN A 157 5.53 -1.07 -6.92
CA ASN A 157 5.63 0.26 -7.52
C ASN A 157 7.05 0.76 -7.33
N LYS A 158 7.60 1.40 -8.36
CA LYS A 158 8.89 2.08 -8.22
C LYS A 158 8.78 3.15 -7.13
N LEU A 159 9.89 3.39 -6.45
CA LEU A 159 9.99 4.49 -5.50
C LEU A 159 9.55 5.78 -6.19
N THR A 160 8.77 6.58 -5.45
CA THR A 160 8.43 7.90 -5.94
C THR A 160 9.69 8.70 -5.78
N ASP A 161 10.22 9.29 -6.84
CA ASP A 161 11.51 9.97 -6.75
C ASP A 161 11.35 11.28 -5.97
N VAL A 162 11.31 11.19 -4.64
CA VAL A 162 11.09 12.34 -3.74
C VAL A 162 12.39 13.15 -3.61
N CYS A 163 13.54 12.59 -3.99
CA CYS A 163 14.85 13.16 -3.65
C CYS A 163 15.92 13.16 -4.75
N HIS A 164 15.77 12.48 -5.90
CA HIS A 164 16.70 12.71 -7.01
C HIS A 164 16.18 13.87 -7.85
N TYR A 165 17.01 14.92 -7.93
CA TYR A 165 16.99 15.85 -9.04
C TYR A 165 16.85 15.01 -10.31
N GLN A 166 15.73 15.12 -11.02
CA GLN A 166 15.61 14.59 -12.37
C GLN A 166 16.75 15.23 -13.15
N ILE A 167 17.84 14.49 -13.35
CA ILE A 167 18.77 14.84 -14.41
C ILE A 167 17.99 14.47 -15.66
N ASP A 168 17.36 15.47 -16.25
CA ASP A 168 16.77 15.36 -17.58
C ASP A 168 17.80 14.67 -18.48
N ASP A 169 17.39 13.57 -19.10
CA ASP A 169 18.15 12.80 -20.11
C ASP A 169 18.36 13.61 -21.42
N THR A 170 18.45 14.94 -21.32
CA THR A 170 18.78 15.87 -22.40
C THR A 170 20.09 16.62 -22.16
N SER A 171 21.02 16.09 -21.37
CA SER A 171 22.42 16.54 -21.47
C SER A 171 23.11 15.75 -22.58
N THR A 172 22.97 16.22 -23.82
CA THR A 172 23.95 15.92 -24.87
C THR A 172 25.33 16.26 -24.33
N VAL A 173 26.15 15.24 -24.10
CA VAL A 173 27.58 15.40 -23.81
C VAL A 173 28.20 16.10 -25.03
N VAL A 174 28.52 17.38 -24.88
CA VAL A 174 29.35 18.10 -25.84
C VAL A 174 30.65 18.52 -25.16
N ASP A 175 31.67 17.76 -25.57
CA ASP A 175 33.11 17.98 -25.63
C ASP A 175 33.98 18.19 -24.37
N PRO A 176 35.16 17.52 -24.32
CA PRO A 176 36.18 17.75 -23.32
C PRO A 176 36.96 19.04 -23.62
N ILE A 177 37.19 19.84 -22.59
CA ILE A 177 38.03 21.03 -22.63
C ILE A 177 39.47 20.63 -22.96
N LYS A 178 40.04 21.26 -24.00
CA LYS A 178 41.47 21.21 -24.35
C LYS A 178 42.33 21.99 -23.37
#